data_AF-A0A956SUH3-F1
#
_entry.id   AF-A0A956SUH3-F1
#
_cell.length_a   1.000
_cell.length_b   1.000
_cell.length_c   1.000
_cell.angle_alpha   90.00
_cell.angle_beta   90.00
_cell.angle_gamma   90.00
#
_symmetry.space_group_name_H-M   'P 1'
#
loop_
_entity.id
_entity.type
_entity.pdbx_description
1 polymer ?
#
loop_
_entity_poly.entity_id
_entity_poly.type
_entity_poly.pdbx_seq_one_letter_code
_entity_poly.pdbx_strand_id
1 'polypeptide(L)'
;MSWPIAFGPDRGRGALLVGLSPDAMIQDLGGFLTGRRLETDLLPGSAVICRADPLWRPLERDGSVLFAFEGNANGAVNLVNFVDRTICAAGRLVTRAPSIAYGRARPDQLRPLARYDLDRHVILEVLDPDGLSAWAGEPAERICPPRLDAPCADLDMLRPLFPLVRAPLLSDPDGVILWPLMNGQVLVREAPGAPITLRDPEEPDL
;
A
#
# COMPACT_ATOMS: atom_id res chain seq x y z
N MET A 1 12.50 3.88 -28.73
CA MET A 1 11.68 4.90 -28.05
C MET A 1 11.94 4.73 -26.57
N SER A 2 12.57 5.71 -25.92
CA SER A 2 12.85 5.67 -24.48
C SER A 2 11.57 5.95 -23.70
N TRP A 3 11.22 5.06 -22.78
CA TRP A 3 10.02 5.18 -21.95
C TRP A 3 10.23 6.30 -20.91
N PRO A 4 9.33 7.29 -20.81
CA PRO A 4 9.49 8.37 -19.85
C PRO A 4 8.81 7.99 -18.53
N ILE A 5 9.38 7.05 -17.77
CA ILE A 5 9.05 6.93 -16.35
C ILE A 5 10.35 6.70 -15.57
N ALA A 6 11.17 7.75 -15.50
CA ALA A 6 12.24 7.80 -14.53
C ALA A 6 11.63 7.90 -13.12
N PHE A 7 11.58 6.80 -12.39
CA PHE A 7 11.23 6.77 -10.96
C PHE A 7 12.39 7.36 -10.15
N GLY A 8 12.52 8.69 -10.13
CA GLY A 8 13.59 9.39 -9.43
C GLY A 8 13.52 9.26 -7.89
N PRO A 9 14.62 9.51 -7.16
CA PRO A 9 14.73 9.24 -5.74
C PRO A 9 13.90 10.20 -4.87
N ASP A 10 13.04 9.60 -4.05
CA ASP A 10 12.62 9.97 -2.70
C ASP A 10 12.41 11.46 -2.34
N ARG A 11 11.57 12.17 -3.10
CA ARG A 11 11.03 13.48 -2.69
C ARG A 11 9.63 13.33 -2.09
N GLY A 12 9.52 12.93 -0.83
CA GLY A 12 8.28 13.03 -0.04
C GLY A 12 7.15 12.06 -0.42
N ARG A 13 7.53 10.88 -0.97
CA ARG A 13 6.63 9.82 -1.46
C ARG A 13 6.37 8.72 -0.43
N GLY A 14 7.19 8.68 0.63
CA GLY A 14 7.11 7.68 1.68
C GLY A 14 5.90 7.86 2.59
N ALA A 15 5.28 6.74 2.93
CA ALA A 15 4.29 6.64 3.99
C ALA A 15 4.60 5.44 4.89
N LEU A 16 4.19 5.55 6.14
CA LEU A 16 4.27 4.42 7.07
C LEU A 16 2.89 3.78 7.20
N LEU A 17 2.87 2.47 7.01
CA LEU A 17 1.81 1.64 7.55
C LEU A 17 2.05 1.48 9.04
N VAL A 18 1.02 1.73 9.83
CA VAL A 18 1.09 1.69 11.30
C VAL A 18 0.00 0.81 11.86
N GLY A 19 0.32 0.11 12.94
CA GLY A 19 -0.66 -0.50 13.83
C GLY A 19 -0.95 0.45 14.98
N LEU A 20 -2.14 0.36 15.56
CA LEU A 20 -2.46 1.09 16.78
C LEU A 20 -2.14 0.25 18.01
N SER A 21 -1.59 0.89 19.04
CA SER A 21 -1.52 0.23 20.35
C SER A 21 -2.93 0.04 20.92
N PRO A 22 -3.15 -0.95 21.80
CA PRO A 22 -4.43 -1.13 22.48
C PRO A 22 -4.89 0.09 23.27
N ASP A 23 -3.93 0.88 23.76
CA ASP A 23 -4.16 2.11 24.54
C ASP A 23 -4.18 3.38 23.66
N ALA A 24 -4.21 3.23 22.34
CA ALA A 24 -4.21 4.37 21.43
C ALA A 24 -5.48 5.20 21.60
N MET A 25 -5.31 6.47 21.96
CA MET A 25 -6.38 7.45 21.99
C MET A 25 -6.41 8.17 20.64
N ILE A 26 -7.35 7.77 19.79
CA ILE A 26 -7.57 8.43 18.50
C ILE A 26 -8.41 9.69 18.75
N GLN A 27 -7.86 10.84 18.40
CA GLN A 27 -8.64 12.08 18.41
C GLN A 27 -9.48 12.16 17.14
N ASP A 28 -10.80 12.21 17.32
CA ASP A 28 -11.76 12.53 16.26
C ASP A 28 -11.57 13.96 15.77
N LEU A 29 -11.74 14.16 14.47
CA LEU A 29 -11.67 15.48 13.83
C LEU A 29 -12.96 16.29 13.97
N GLY A 30 -13.97 15.76 14.66
CA GLY A 30 -15.20 16.48 15.01
C GLY A 30 -16.44 16.00 14.23
N GLY A 31 -17.61 16.47 14.65
CA GLY A 31 -18.88 15.88 14.25
C GLY A 31 -19.33 16.14 12.81
N PHE A 32 -19.50 15.06 12.04
CA PHE A 32 -20.63 14.92 11.11
C PHE A 32 -21.54 13.77 11.59
N LEU A 33 -22.80 14.13 11.78
CA LEU A 33 -24.00 13.36 12.14
C LEU A 33 -24.00 11.85 11.79
N THR A 34 -23.48 10.98 12.66
CA THR A 34 -23.88 9.55 12.66
C THR A 34 -24.54 9.10 13.96
N GLY A 35 -24.61 9.96 14.98
CA GLY A 35 -25.34 9.65 16.22
C GLY A 35 -24.81 8.45 17.01
N ARG A 36 -23.57 8.01 16.72
CA ARG A 36 -22.87 6.96 17.46
C ARG A 36 -21.61 7.56 18.07
N ARG A 37 -21.34 7.21 19.33
CA ARG A 37 -20.09 7.55 20.02
C ARG A 37 -18.89 7.11 19.17
N LEU A 38 -17.79 7.82 19.34
CA LEU A 38 -16.44 7.47 18.89
C LEU A 38 -15.87 6.19 19.52
N GLU A 39 -16.65 5.12 19.50
CA GLU A 39 -16.15 3.75 19.36
C GLU A 39 -15.90 3.46 17.86
N THR A 40 -15.43 4.49 17.12
CA THR A 40 -15.46 4.63 15.66
C THR A 40 -14.67 3.57 14.93
N ASP A 41 -15.34 2.91 13.98
CA ASP A 41 -15.02 2.54 12.58
C ASP A 41 -13.61 2.07 12.17
N LEU A 42 -12.59 2.20 13.01
CA LEU A 42 -11.26 1.63 12.83
C LEU A 42 -11.27 0.23 13.45
N LEU A 43 -11.75 -0.72 12.64
CA LEU A 43 -11.84 -2.13 13.03
C LEU A 43 -10.45 -2.78 13.03
N PRO A 44 -10.25 -3.87 13.81
CA PRO A 44 -9.10 -4.75 13.61
C PRO A 44 -8.95 -5.14 12.13
N GLY A 45 -7.73 -5.17 11.62
CA GLY A 45 -7.48 -5.41 10.18
C GLY A 45 -7.60 -4.18 9.29
N SER A 46 -7.97 -3.01 9.81
CA SER A 46 -7.97 -1.77 9.04
C SER A 46 -6.55 -1.38 8.63
N ALA A 47 -6.36 -0.96 7.38
CA ALA A 47 -5.10 -0.36 6.98
C ALA A 47 -5.05 1.07 7.53
N VAL A 48 -3.99 1.40 8.26
CA VAL A 48 -3.75 2.74 8.81
C VAL A 48 -2.43 3.25 8.25
N ILE A 49 -2.47 4.42 7.63
CA ILE A 49 -1.34 4.97 6.88
C ILE A 49 -1.14 6.45 7.19
N CYS A 50 0.10 6.83 7.46
CA CYS A 50 0.49 8.22 7.68
C CYS A 50 1.64 8.62 6.75
N ARG A 51 1.69 9.90 6.39
CA ARG A 51 2.76 10.42 5.54
C ARG A 51 4.05 10.48 6.36
N ALA A 52 5.16 10.11 5.75
CA ALA A 52 6.46 10.16 6.39
C ALA A 52 7.37 11.17 5.68
N ASP A 53 8.22 11.86 6.43
CA ASP A 53 9.30 12.67 5.86
C ASP A 53 10.42 11.76 5.28
N PRO A 54 11.44 12.31 4.59
CA PRO A 54 12.57 11.52 4.10
C PRO A 54 13.39 10.79 5.18
N LEU A 55 13.19 11.13 6.46
CA LEU A 55 13.78 10.44 7.61
C LEU A 55 12.81 9.43 8.23
N TRP A 56 11.70 9.13 7.54
CA TRP A 56 10.63 8.24 7.96
C TRP A 56 9.94 8.67 9.27
N ARG A 57 9.79 9.98 9.49
CA ARG A 57 9.13 10.54 10.67
C ARG A 57 7.73 11.03 10.31
N PRO A 58 6.68 10.50 10.95
CA PRO A 58 5.32 10.94 10.71
C PRO A 58 4.94 11.96 11.79
N LEU A 59 5.37 13.22 11.69
CA LEU A 59 5.06 14.24 12.70
C LEU A 59 4.45 15.50 12.08
N GLU A 60 3.30 15.89 12.60
CA GLU A 60 2.72 17.21 12.41
C GLU A 60 3.38 18.23 13.35
N ARG A 61 3.14 19.52 13.09
CA ARG A 61 3.74 20.63 13.88
C ARG A 61 3.37 20.60 15.37
N ASP A 62 2.24 20.00 15.71
CA ASP A 62 1.73 19.87 17.09
C ASP A 62 2.26 18.62 17.81
N GLY A 63 3.16 17.85 17.17
CA GLY A 63 3.71 16.63 17.73
C GLY A 63 2.79 15.41 17.63
N SER A 64 1.62 15.55 16.98
CA SER A 64 0.74 14.43 16.66
C SER A 64 1.07 13.81 15.29
N VAL A 65 0.46 12.67 15.01
CA VAL A 65 0.52 11.99 13.72
C VAL A 65 -0.86 11.99 13.10
N LEU A 66 -1.01 12.65 11.95
CA LEU A 66 -2.21 12.52 11.12
C LEU A 66 -2.11 11.25 10.28
N PHE A 67 -3.16 10.43 10.31
CA PHE A 67 -3.27 9.24 9.49
C PHE A 67 -4.62 9.18 8.76
N ALA A 68 -4.61 8.51 7.61
CA ALA A 68 -5.81 8.00 6.95
C ALA A 68 -5.96 6.51 7.29
N PHE A 69 -7.19 6.01 7.26
CA PHE A 69 -7.43 4.59 7.43
C PHE A 69 -8.49 4.05 6.48
N GLU A 70 -8.50 2.74 6.28
CA GLU A 70 -9.57 2.03 5.58
C GLU A 70 -9.80 0.66 6.24
N GLY A 71 -11.05 0.41 6.62
CA GLY A 71 -11.49 -0.87 7.17
C GLY A 71 -12.32 -1.65 6.15
N ASN A 72 -13.01 -2.68 6.62
CA ASN A 72 -14.08 -3.31 5.84
C ASN A 72 -15.34 -3.54 6.69
N ALA A 73 -15.76 -2.51 7.42
CA ALA A 73 -16.90 -2.60 8.34
C ALA A 73 -18.21 -3.02 7.68
N ASN A 74 -18.38 -2.69 6.40
CA ASN A 74 -19.61 -2.94 5.64
C ASN A 74 -19.51 -4.13 4.67
N GLY A 75 -18.44 -4.94 4.74
CA GLY A 75 -18.28 -6.13 3.88
C GLY A 75 -18.17 -5.81 2.38
N ALA A 76 -17.58 -4.67 2.02
CA ALA A 76 -17.31 -4.29 0.65
C ALA A 76 -16.45 -5.36 -0.06
N VAL A 77 -16.94 -5.84 -1.20
CA VAL A 77 -16.33 -6.94 -1.98
C VAL A 77 -15.01 -6.57 -2.63
N ASN A 78 -14.67 -5.28 -2.67
CA ASN A 78 -13.41 -4.76 -3.22
C ASN A 78 -12.38 -4.39 -2.15
N LEU A 79 -12.65 -4.66 -0.86
CA LEU A 79 -11.76 -4.40 0.28
C LEU A 79 -11.43 -5.68 1.06
N VAL A 80 -11.31 -6.80 0.33
CA VAL A 80 -11.21 -8.13 0.92
C VAL A 80 -9.88 -8.32 1.63
N ASN A 81 -8.79 -7.93 1.00
CA ASN A 81 -7.45 -8.07 1.56
C ASN A 81 -6.89 -6.74 2.10
N PHE A 82 -5.85 -6.85 2.91
CA PHE A 82 -5.21 -5.71 3.58
C PHE A 82 -4.56 -4.72 2.59
N VAL A 83 -4.08 -5.21 1.45
CA VAL A 83 -3.45 -4.36 0.44
C VAL A 83 -4.48 -3.48 -0.26
N ASP A 84 -5.67 -3.99 -0.57
CA ASP A 84 -6.77 -3.19 -1.13
C ASP A 84 -7.17 -2.06 -0.17
N ARG A 85 -7.31 -2.38 1.12
CA ARG A 85 -7.55 -1.39 2.19
C ARG A 85 -6.43 -0.34 2.23
N THR A 86 -5.17 -0.78 2.14
CA THR A 86 -4.01 0.10 2.12
C THR A 86 -4.04 1.08 0.96
N ILE A 87 -4.35 0.60 -0.25
CA ILE A 87 -4.44 1.45 -1.45
C ILE A 87 -5.51 2.53 -1.28
N CYS A 88 -6.68 2.16 -0.75
CA CYS A 88 -7.75 3.12 -0.50
C CYS A 88 -7.35 4.18 0.55
N ALA A 89 -6.75 3.76 1.67
CA ALA A 89 -6.25 4.67 2.69
C ALA A 89 -5.14 5.59 2.15
N ALA A 90 -4.23 5.05 1.33
CA ALA A 90 -3.16 5.80 0.69
C ALA A 90 -3.71 6.85 -0.29
N GLY A 91 -4.66 6.46 -1.15
CA GLY A 91 -5.31 7.38 -2.08
C GLY A 91 -6.00 8.54 -1.36
N ARG A 92 -6.64 8.27 -0.22
CA ARG A 92 -7.22 9.28 0.67
C ARG A 92 -6.14 10.20 1.25
N LEU A 93 -5.01 9.66 1.71
CA LEU A 93 -3.89 10.44 2.23
C LEU A 93 -3.24 11.35 1.15
N VAL A 94 -3.16 10.89 -0.10
CA VAL A 94 -2.59 11.64 -1.23
C VAL A 94 -3.53 12.75 -1.68
N THR A 95 -4.80 12.44 -1.92
CA THR A 95 -5.78 13.38 -2.46
C THR A 95 -6.33 14.35 -1.43
N ARG A 96 -6.14 14.08 -0.13
CA ARG A 96 -6.80 14.80 0.98
C ARG A 96 -8.32 14.87 0.79
N ALA A 97 -8.91 13.81 0.25
CA ALA A 97 -10.34 13.74 0.00
C ALA A 97 -11.13 13.97 1.30
N PRO A 98 -12.14 14.84 1.32
CA PRO A 98 -12.94 15.08 2.52
C PRO A 98 -13.66 13.79 2.93
N SER A 99 -13.30 13.24 4.10
CA SER A 99 -13.79 11.96 4.61
C SER A 99 -13.68 11.92 6.13
N ILE A 100 -14.49 11.06 6.76
CA ILE A 100 -14.38 10.72 8.19
C ILE A 100 -13.25 9.71 8.47
N ALA A 101 -12.65 9.14 7.44
CA ALA A 101 -11.64 8.08 7.57
C ALA A 101 -10.22 8.63 7.77
N TYR A 102 -10.09 9.55 8.73
CA TYR A 102 -8.84 10.10 9.23
C TYR A 102 -8.84 10.13 10.76
N GLY A 103 -7.65 10.15 11.34
CA GLY A 103 -7.50 10.32 12.78
C GLY A 103 -6.16 10.95 13.14
N ARG A 104 -6.03 11.35 14.40
CA ARG A 104 -4.77 11.76 15.00
C ARG A 104 -4.43 10.91 16.21
N ALA A 105 -3.17 10.53 16.33
CA ALA A 105 -2.64 9.83 17.49
C ALA A 105 -1.26 10.39 17.87
N ARG A 106 -0.81 10.11 19.09
CA ARG A 106 0.58 10.39 19.46
C ARG A 106 1.52 9.32 18.86
N PRO A 107 2.78 9.66 18.58
CA PRO A 107 3.72 8.71 17.99
C PRO A 107 3.92 7.43 18.83
N ASP A 108 3.90 7.55 20.16
CA ASP A 108 4.03 6.42 21.10
C ASP A 108 2.80 5.48 21.11
N GLN A 109 1.69 5.91 20.50
CA GLN A 109 0.49 5.11 20.32
C GLN A 109 0.45 4.39 18.97
N LEU A 110 1.46 4.63 18.12
CA LEU A 110 1.58 4.05 16.80
C LEU A 110 2.78 3.12 16.74
N ARG A 111 2.57 1.94 16.17
CA ARG A 111 3.63 0.98 15.90
C ARG A 111 3.91 0.96 14.39
N PRO A 112 5.08 1.39 13.92
CA PRO A 112 5.45 1.23 12.51
C PRO A 112 5.47 -0.24 12.11
N LEU A 113 4.75 -0.59 11.05
CA LEU A 113 4.64 -1.96 10.53
C LEU A 113 5.39 -2.14 9.21
N ALA A 114 5.29 -1.16 8.33
CA ALA A 114 5.91 -1.22 7.00
C ALA A 114 6.11 0.18 6.40
N ARG A 115 7.07 0.27 5.47
CA ARG A 115 7.29 1.43 4.59
C ARG A 115 6.50 1.24 3.29
N TYR A 116 5.86 2.30 2.83
CA TYR A 116 4.96 2.28 1.68
C TYR A 116 5.31 3.40 0.70
N ASP A 117 5.31 3.09 -0.59
CA ASP A 117 5.43 4.06 -1.68
C ASP A 117 4.03 4.49 -2.13
N LEU A 118 3.68 5.76 -1.87
CA LEU A 118 2.37 6.32 -2.19
C LEU A 118 2.09 6.42 -3.70
N ASP A 119 3.11 6.54 -4.54
CA ASP A 119 2.92 6.71 -5.98
C ASP A 119 2.74 5.34 -6.66
N ARG A 120 3.57 4.37 -6.28
CA ARG A 120 3.53 3.01 -6.85
C ARG A 120 2.49 2.11 -6.21
N HIS A 121 1.98 2.52 -5.05
CA HIS A 121 1.07 1.75 -4.22
C HIS A 121 1.63 0.38 -3.81
N VAL A 122 2.86 0.35 -3.32
CA VAL A 122 3.59 -0.88 -2.94
C VAL A 122 4.19 -0.76 -1.55
N ILE A 123 4.29 -1.88 -0.86
CA ILE A 123 5.08 -1.99 0.37
C ILE A 123 6.54 -2.15 -0.03
N LEU A 124 7.39 -1.24 0.44
CA LEU A 124 8.83 -1.23 0.16
C LEU A 124 9.58 -2.17 1.10
N GLU A 125 9.19 -2.16 2.37
CA GLU A 125 9.86 -2.89 3.44
C GLU A 125 8.87 -3.19 4.56
N VAL A 126 8.85 -4.42 5.04
CA VAL A 126 8.14 -4.79 6.26
C VAL A 126 9.09 -4.63 7.44
N LEU A 127 8.77 -3.71 8.35
CA LEU A 127 9.58 -3.40 9.53
C LEU A 127 9.31 -4.37 10.69
N ASP A 128 8.09 -4.91 10.72
CA ASP A 128 7.60 -5.77 11.80
C ASP A 128 6.59 -6.80 11.24
N PRO A 129 7.08 -7.95 10.74
CA PRO A 129 6.23 -8.94 10.09
C PRO A 129 5.17 -9.56 11.00
N ASP A 130 5.52 -9.82 12.27
CA ASP A 130 4.59 -10.41 13.25
C ASP A 130 3.49 -9.42 13.62
N GLY A 131 3.86 -8.16 13.89
CA GLY A 131 2.90 -7.09 14.16
C GLY A 131 2.01 -6.82 12.96
N LEU A 132 2.56 -6.82 11.74
CA LEU A 132 1.80 -6.64 10.51
C LEU A 132 0.79 -7.77 10.32
N SER A 133 1.22 -9.02 10.51
CA SER A 133 0.35 -10.18 10.36
C SER A 133 -0.78 -10.19 11.37
N ALA A 134 -0.46 -9.92 12.64
CA ALA A 134 -1.42 -9.84 13.72
C ALA A 134 -2.43 -8.70 13.51
N TRP A 135 -1.95 -7.54 13.07
CA TRP A 135 -2.80 -6.37 12.83
C TRP A 135 -3.72 -6.57 11.62
N ALA A 136 -3.17 -7.05 10.50
CA ALA A 136 -3.89 -7.23 9.25
C ALA A 136 -4.85 -8.42 9.27
N GLY A 137 -4.61 -9.42 10.12
CA GLY A 137 -5.32 -10.70 10.11
C GLY A 137 -4.95 -11.60 8.92
N GLU A 138 -3.81 -11.31 8.27
CA GLU A 138 -3.32 -11.99 7.07
C GLU A 138 -1.80 -12.19 7.19
N PRO A 139 -1.20 -13.27 6.65
CA PRO A 139 0.25 -13.48 6.71
C PRO A 139 1.02 -12.36 6.01
N ALA A 140 2.12 -11.89 6.60
CA ALA A 140 2.96 -10.83 6.03
C ALA A 140 3.46 -11.17 4.63
N GLU A 141 3.74 -12.44 4.32
CA GLU A 141 4.17 -12.91 3.00
C GLU A 141 3.08 -12.78 1.94
N ARG A 142 1.81 -12.75 2.34
CA ARG A 142 0.68 -12.47 1.46
C ARG A 142 0.53 -10.97 1.21
N ILE A 143 0.85 -10.16 2.21
CA ILE A 143 0.74 -8.69 2.17
C ILE A 143 1.91 -8.08 1.37
N CYS A 144 3.12 -8.57 1.61
CA CYS A 144 4.36 -8.17 0.95
C CYS A 144 5.06 -9.44 0.40
N PRO A 145 4.60 -9.96 -0.74
CA PRO A 145 5.19 -11.16 -1.33
C PRO A 145 6.65 -10.93 -1.74
N PRO A 146 7.48 -11.98 -1.73
CA PRO A 146 8.90 -11.87 -2.06
C PRO A 146 9.10 -11.33 -3.47
N ARG A 147 10.17 -10.54 -3.66
CA ARG A 147 10.66 -10.11 -4.98
C ARG A 147 11.57 -11.18 -5.57
N LEU A 148 11.60 -11.30 -6.88
CA LEU A 148 12.65 -12.04 -7.59
C LEU A 148 13.76 -11.07 -7.99
N ASP A 149 15.01 -11.42 -7.70
CA ASP A 149 16.17 -10.54 -7.87
C ASP A 149 16.64 -10.38 -9.34
N ALA A 150 16.00 -11.06 -10.28
CA ALA A 150 16.37 -11.01 -11.69
C ALA A 150 15.14 -11.11 -12.61
N PRO A 151 15.21 -10.52 -13.81
CA PRO A 151 14.23 -10.76 -14.85
C PRO A 151 14.03 -12.25 -15.10
N CYS A 152 12.78 -12.70 -15.11
CA CYS A 152 12.43 -14.10 -15.25
C CYS A 152 11.38 -14.27 -16.36
N ALA A 153 11.63 -15.20 -17.28
CA ALA A 153 10.69 -15.60 -18.33
C ALA A 153 10.20 -17.06 -18.18
N ASP A 154 10.68 -17.76 -17.15
CA ASP A 154 10.30 -19.15 -16.87
C ASP A 154 8.89 -19.19 -16.28
N LEU A 155 7.94 -19.72 -17.06
CA LEU A 155 6.53 -19.78 -16.64
C LEU A 155 6.31 -20.59 -15.37
N ASP A 156 7.11 -21.61 -15.07
CA ASP A 156 6.96 -22.39 -13.83
C ASP A 156 7.38 -21.55 -12.61
N MET A 157 8.40 -20.70 -12.77
CA MET A 157 8.79 -19.73 -11.75
C MET A 157 7.83 -18.55 -11.63
N LEU A 158 7.19 -18.12 -12.73
CA LEU A 158 6.24 -17.00 -12.74
C LEU A 158 4.85 -17.39 -12.25
N ARG A 159 4.45 -18.65 -12.41
CA ARG A 159 3.09 -19.14 -12.08
C ARG A 159 2.65 -18.82 -10.64
N PRO A 160 3.51 -18.95 -9.61
CA PRO A 160 3.15 -18.56 -8.24
C PRO A 160 2.87 -17.06 -8.06
N LEU A 161 3.32 -16.20 -8.98
CA LEU A 161 3.12 -14.75 -8.94
C LEU A 161 1.80 -14.30 -9.57
N PHE A 162 1.16 -15.12 -10.41
CA PHE A 162 -0.10 -14.77 -11.07
C PHE A 162 -1.25 -14.43 -10.11
N PRO A 163 -1.40 -15.07 -8.94
CA PRO A 163 -2.37 -14.63 -7.94
C PRO A 163 -2.10 -13.24 -7.34
N LEU A 164 -0.90 -12.69 -7.51
CA LEU A 164 -0.48 -11.37 -7.01
C LEU A 164 -0.71 -10.25 -8.05
N VAL A 165 -1.17 -10.61 -9.24
CA VAL A 165 -1.44 -9.67 -10.33
C VAL A 165 -2.61 -8.78 -9.95
N ARG A 166 -2.41 -7.48 -10.09
CA ARG A 166 -3.47 -6.48 -10.00
C ARG A 166 -4.04 -6.20 -11.40
N ALA A 167 -5.06 -5.33 -11.45
CA ALA A 167 -5.60 -4.87 -12.72
C ALA A 167 -4.47 -4.33 -13.63
N PRO A 168 -4.51 -4.62 -14.95
CA PRO A 168 -3.47 -4.19 -15.87
C PRO A 168 -3.38 -2.66 -15.91
N LEU A 169 -2.16 -2.13 -15.88
CA LEU A 169 -1.89 -0.70 -16.02
C LEU A 169 -2.04 -0.23 -17.47
N LEU A 170 -1.69 -1.10 -18.41
CA LEU A 170 -1.72 -0.84 -19.84
C LEU A 170 -2.18 -2.11 -20.55
N SER A 171 -3.08 -1.92 -21.51
CA SER A 171 -3.41 -2.93 -22.52
C SER A 171 -3.55 -2.19 -23.85
N ASP A 172 -2.55 -2.30 -24.70
CA ASP A 172 -2.53 -1.67 -26.02
C ASP A 172 -3.18 -2.60 -27.07
N PRO A 173 -3.95 -2.09 -28.06
CA PRO A 173 -4.29 -2.83 -29.28
C PRO A 173 -3.12 -3.62 -29.91
N ASP A 174 -1.89 -3.13 -29.80
CA ASP A 174 -0.69 -3.81 -30.30
C ASP A 174 -0.27 -5.02 -29.44
N GLY A 175 -1.05 -5.38 -28.42
CA GLY A 175 -0.89 -6.60 -27.62
C GLY A 175 0.10 -6.49 -26.46
N VAL A 176 0.65 -5.30 -26.23
CA VAL A 176 1.44 -4.97 -25.04
C VAL A 176 0.53 -4.97 -23.81
N ILE A 177 0.88 -5.76 -22.80
CA ILE A 177 0.17 -5.74 -21.52
C ILE A 177 1.16 -5.64 -20.36
N LEU A 178 0.86 -4.74 -19.42
CA LEU A 178 1.59 -4.52 -18.19
C LEU A 178 0.72 -4.85 -16.99
N TRP A 179 1.12 -5.85 -16.22
CA TRP A 179 0.45 -6.26 -15.00
C TRP A 179 1.33 -5.97 -13.78
N PRO A 180 0.97 -5.00 -12.94
CA PRO A 180 1.70 -4.77 -11.70
C PRO A 180 1.40 -5.86 -10.69
N LEU A 181 2.43 -6.27 -9.97
CA LEU A 181 2.34 -7.20 -8.85
C LEU A 181 2.29 -6.43 -7.52
N MET A 182 1.76 -7.06 -6.49
CA MET A 182 1.69 -6.50 -5.13
C MET A 182 3.05 -6.13 -4.53
N ASN A 183 4.13 -6.79 -4.97
CA ASN A 183 5.51 -6.53 -4.53
C ASN A 183 6.23 -5.42 -5.33
N GLY A 184 5.52 -4.75 -6.25
CA GLY A 184 6.04 -3.66 -7.07
C GLY A 184 6.78 -4.07 -8.34
N GLN A 185 7.01 -5.37 -8.57
CA GLN A 185 7.48 -5.85 -9.86
C GLN A 185 6.33 -5.86 -10.89
N VAL A 186 6.67 -5.94 -12.17
CA VAL A 186 5.69 -5.96 -13.26
C VAL A 186 5.88 -7.19 -14.14
N LEU A 187 4.78 -7.86 -14.48
CA LEU A 187 4.76 -8.80 -15.59
C LEU A 187 4.49 -8.03 -16.88
N VAL A 188 5.33 -8.26 -17.87
CA VAL A 188 5.29 -7.59 -19.16
C VAL A 188 5.12 -8.62 -20.26
N ARG A 189 4.19 -8.35 -21.18
CA ARG A 189 4.17 -8.98 -22.50
C ARG A 189 4.32 -7.90 -23.54
N GLU A 190 5.37 -7.95 -24.36
CA GLU A 190 5.71 -6.89 -25.31
C GLU A 190 4.98 -6.98 -26.65
N ALA A 191 4.44 -8.15 -27.01
CA ALA A 191 3.68 -8.35 -28.25
C ALA A 191 2.78 -9.60 -28.14
N PRO A 192 1.79 -9.76 -29.04
CA PRO A 192 1.01 -10.99 -29.12
C PRO A 192 1.94 -12.19 -29.37
N GLY A 193 1.88 -13.19 -28.49
CA GLY A 193 2.72 -14.39 -28.57
C GLY A 193 4.14 -14.24 -28.01
N ALA A 194 4.55 -13.04 -27.57
CA ALA A 194 5.80 -12.87 -26.84
C ALA A 194 5.75 -13.56 -25.47
N PRO A 195 6.89 -14.06 -24.94
CA PRO A 195 6.95 -14.59 -23.59
C PRO A 195 6.60 -13.49 -22.58
N ILE A 196 5.96 -13.90 -21.47
CA ILE A 196 5.76 -13.01 -20.33
C ILE A 196 7.07 -12.93 -19.57
N THR A 197 7.54 -11.72 -19.31
CA THR A 197 8.75 -11.46 -18.51
C THR A 197 8.40 -10.70 -17.25
N LEU A 198 8.92 -11.14 -16.11
CA LEU A 198 8.96 -10.32 -14.89
C LEU A 198 10.08 -9.28 -15.02
N ARG A 199 9.79 -8.05 -14.61
CA ARG A 199 10.75 -6.95 -14.57
C ARG A 199 10.63 -6.16 -13.29
N ASP A 200 11.74 -5.57 -12.89
CA ASP A 200 11.78 -4.56 -11.84
C ASP A 200 11.76 -3.16 -12.46
N PRO A 201 10.76 -2.30 -12.15
CA PRO A 201 10.72 -0.95 -12.68
C PRO A 201 11.87 -0.05 -12.16
N GLU A 202 12.63 -0.48 -11.16
CA GLU A 202 13.82 0.25 -10.66
C GLU A 202 15.12 -0.14 -11.34
N GLU A 203 15.13 -1.18 -12.18
CA GLU A 203 16.34 -1.57 -12.89
C GLU A 203 16.60 -0.61 -14.08
N PRO A 204 17.82 -0.05 -14.19
CA PRO A 204 18.12 1.09 -15.08
C PRO A 204 18.20 0.77 -16.59
N ASP A 205 17.95 -0.46 -17.03
CA ASP A 205 18.05 -0.87 -18.44
C ASP A 205 16.74 -0.64 -19.24
N LEU A 206 16.00 0.43 -18.95
CA LEU A 206 14.80 0.90 -19.69
C LEU A 206 14.99 2.26 -20.37
#